data_AF-B1VHY1-F1
#
_entry.id   AF-B1VHY1-F1
#
_cell.length_a   1.000
_cell.length_b   1.000
_cell.length_c   1.000
_cell.angle_alpha   90.00
_cell.angle_beta   90.00
_cell.angle_gamma   90.00
#
_symmetry.space_group_name_H-M   'P 1'
#
loop_
_entity.id
_entity.type
_entity.pdbx_description
1 polymer ?
#
loop_
_entity_poly.entity_id
_entity_poly.type
_entity_poly.pdbx_seq_one_letter_code
_entity_poly.pdbx_strand_id
1 'polypeptide(L)'
;MPRKVYSDQFKRDAVAMYENDPQVSVNAAAADLGINRSTLRVWVDKYGTGTKPQLSAGLRADRARQLTDAEKLRQLQQENARLKEERDILRKAAKYFMEETNW
;
A
#
# COMPACT_ATOMS: atom_id res chain seq x y z
N MET A 1 12.10 8.84 2.98
CA MET A 1 13.10 8.28 2.04
C MET A 1 13.15 9.15 0.79
N PRO A 2 14.35 9.43 0.24
CA PRO A 2 14.49 10.21 -1.00
C PRO A 2 13.86 9.46 -2.20
N ARG A 3 13.13 10.20 -3.06
CA ARG A 3 12.56 9.63 -4.29
C ARG A 3 13.69 9.39 -5.29
N LYS A 4 13.87 8.13 -5.72
CA LYS A 4 14.74 7.83 -6.87
C LYS A 4 14.16 8.48 -8.11
N VAL A 5 14.93 9.37 -8.73
CA VAL A 5 14.58 10.01 -10.00
C VAL A 5 15.23 9.19 -11.11
N TYR A 6 14.42 8.70 -12.03
CA TYR A 6 14.88 7.95 -13.21
C TYR A 6 14.82 8.86 -14.43
N SER A 7 15.83 8.77 -15.30
CA SER A 7 15.85 9.48 -16.58
C SER A 7 14.73 8.96 -17.49
N ASP A 8 14.21 9.81 -18.37
CA ASP A 8 13.14 9.39 -19.29
C ASP A 8 13.59 8.31 -20.28
N GLN A 9 14.88 8.30 -20.64
CA GLN A 9 15.47 7.23 -21.44
C GLN A 9 15.37 5.89 -20.72
N PHE A 10 15.79 5.84 -19.45
CA PHE A 10 15.72 4.61 -18.65
C PHE A 10 14.27 4.08 -18.53
N LYS A 11 13.29 4.97 -18.41
CA LYS A 11 11.87 4.58 -18.35
C LYS A 11 11.40 3.93 -19.64
N ARG A 12 11.81 4.48 -20.80
CA ARG A 12 11.44 3.95 -22.12
C ARG A 12 12.13 2.62 -22.39
N ASP A 13 13.42 2.52 -22.08
CA ASP A 13 14.18 1.28 -22.25
C ASP A 13 13.64 0.16 -21.35
N ALA A 14 13.27 0.47 -20.11
CA ALA A 14 12.63 -0.48 -19.19
C ALA A 14 11.28 -1.00 -19.73
N VAL A 15 10.48 -0.13 -20.36
CA VAL A 15 9.20 -0.52 -20.97
C VAL A 15 9.45 -1.34 -22.24
N ALA A 16 10.39 -0.93 -23.09
CA ALA A 16 10.75 -1.67 -24.29
C ALA A 16 11.27 -3.08 -23.95
N MET A 17 12.10 -3.23 -22.92
CA MET A 17 12.55 -4.54 -22.43
C MET A 17 11.37 -5.42 -22.02
N TYR A 18 10.40 -4.86 -21.28
CA TYR A 18 9.21 -5.58 -20.85
C TYR A 18 8.27 -5.96 -22.00
N GLU A 19 8.15 -5.12 -23.04
CA GLU A 19 7.30 -5.40 -24.21
C GLU A 19 7.96 -6.38 -25.18
N ASN A 20 9.28 -6.36 -25.33
CA ASN A 20 10.02 -7.28 -26.19
C ASN A 20 9.98 -8.74 -25.71
N ASP A 21 9.72 -8.97 -24.42
CA ASP A 21 9.76 -10.30 -23.83
C ASP A 21 8.36 -10.75 -23.35
N PRO A 22 7.59 -11.50 -24.16
CA PRO A 22 6.19 -11.81 -23.88
C PRO A 22 6.01 -12.67 -22.63
N GLN A 23 7.00 -13.49 -22.30
CA GLN A 23 6.94 -14.45 -21.19
C GLN A 23 7.33 -13.82 -19.84
N VAL A 24 8.02 -12.68 -19.86
CA VAL A 24 8.48 -12.02 -18.64
C VAL A 24 7.30 -11.33 -17.94
N SER A 25 7.10 -11.72 -16.68
CA SER A 25 6.15 -11.07 -15.79
C SER A 25 6.67 -9.69 -15.36
N VAL A 26 5.76 -8.75 -15.07
CA VAL A 26 6.11 -7.42 -14.54
C VAL A 26 6.98 -7.51 -13.28
N ASN A 27 6.77 -8.53 -12.44
CA ASN A 27 7.56 -8.72 -11.23
C ASN A 27 9.00 -9.09 -11.54
N ALA A 28 9.22 -10.01 -12.50
CA ALA A 28 10.56 -10.41 -12.93
C ALA A 28 11.30 -9.24 -13.57
N ALA A 29 10.68 -8.56 -14.54
CA ALA A 29 11.28 -7.38 -15.17
C ALA A 29 11.62 -6.26 -14.17
N ALA A 30 10.76 -6.02 -13.18
CA ALA A 30 11.04 -5.02 -12.15
C ALA A 30 12.18 -5.44 -11.21
N ALA A 31 12.29 -6.73 -10.89
CA ALA A 31 13.37 -7.27 -10.08
C ALA A 31 14.72 -7.14 -10.81
N ASP A 32 14.76 -7.48 -12.10
CA ASP A 32 15.96 -7.38 -12.94
C ASP A 32 16.45 -5.93 -13.07
N LEU A 33 15.51 -4.99 -13.18
CA LEU A 33 15.79 -3.55 -13.23
C LEU A 33 16.08 -2.93 -11.85
N GLY A 34 15.90 -3.69 -10.76
CA GLY A 34 16.06 -3.19 -9.38
C GLY A 34 15.06 -2.08 -9.01
N ILE A 35 13.89 -2.06 -9.65
CA ILE A 35 12.83 -1.07 -9.43
C ILE A 35 11.58 -1.70 -8.81
N ASN A 36 10.69 -0.86 -8.30
CA ASN A 36 9.42 -1.36 -7.78
C ASN A 36 8.50 -1.77 -8.94
N ARG A 37 7.83 -2.93 -8.82
CA ARG A 37 6.82 -3.42 -9.78
C ARG A 37 5.77 -2.36 -10.15
N SER A 38 5.34 -1.55 -9.18
CA SER A 38 4.33 -0.51 -9.37
C SER A 38 4.88 0.63 -10.22
N THR A 39 6.16 0.95 -10.09
CA THR A 39 6.85 1.94 -10.93
C THR A 39 6.91 1.48 -12.37
N LEU A 40 7.31 0.21 -12.61
CA LEU A 40 7.35 -0.34 -13.96
C LEU A 40 5.97 -0.34 -14.61
N ARG A 41 4.91 -0.74 -13.88
CA ARG A 41 3.52 -0.66 -14.41
C ARG A 41 3.10 0.74 -14.82
N VAL A 42 3.46 1.76 -14.03
CA VAL A 42 3.14 3.16 -14.37
C VAL A 42 3.88 3.60 -15.64
N TRP A 43 5.10 3.12 -15.87
CA TRP A 43 5.82 3.43 -17.10
C TRP A 43 5.24 2.70 -18.30
N VAL A 44 4.84 1.43 -18.15
CA VAL A 44 4.19 0.67 -19.23
C VAL A 44 2.85 1.32 -19.60
N ASP A 45 2.09 1.85 -18.64
CA ASP A 45 0.86 2.60 -18.92
C ASP A 45 1.11 3.92 -19.67
N LYS A 46 2.24 4.58 -19.38
CA LYS A 46 2.57 5.89 -19.94
C LYS A 46 3.31 5.82 -21.28
N TYR A 47 4.17 4.84 -21.47
CA TYR A 47 5.08 4.70 -22.62
C TYR A 47 4.87 3.42 -23.42
N GLY A 48 4.02 2.50 -22.95
CA GLY A 48 3.78 1.23 -23.62
C GLY A 48 2.96 1.40 -24.90
N THR A 49 3.15 0.44 -25.80
CA THR A 49 2.53 0.40 -27.13
C THR A 49 1.18 -0.32 -27.14
N GLY A 50 0.77 -0.91 -26.00
CA GLY A 50 -0.48 -1.65 -25.88
C GLY A 50 -0.42 -3.10 -26.35
N THR A 51 0.79 -3.61 -26.62
CA THR A 51 1.06 -5.00 -27.03
C THR A 51 0.75 -6.03 -25.93
N LYS A 52 0.83 -5.64 -24.65
CA LYS A 52 0.41 -6.46 -23.51
C LYS A 52 -0.94 -6.00 -22.95
N PRO A 53 -1.78 -6.91 -22.44
CA PRO A 53 -3.09 -6.56 -21.89
C PRO A 53 -2.94 -5.50 -20.81
N GLN A 54 -3.76 -4.46 -20.93
CA GLN A 54 -3.76 -3.23 -20.14
C GLN A 54 -3.59 -3.49 -18.63
N LEU A 55 -2.37 -3.29 -18.14
CA LEU A 55 -2.00 -3.37 -16.71
C LEU A 55 -2.72 -2.30 -15.85
N SER A 56 -3.33 -1.33 -16.50
CA SER A 56 -4.07 -0.20 -15.92
C SER A 56 -5.30 -0.64 -15.10
N ALA A 57 -5.99 -1.71 -15.50
CA ALA A 57 -7.12 -2.26 -14.74
C ALA A 57 -6.68 -2.76 -13.36
N GLY A 58 -5.52 -3.44 -13.27
CA GLY A 58 -4.97 -3.93 -12.02
C GLY A 58 -4.54 -2.81 -11.07
N LEU A 59 -3.99 -1.70 -11.59
CA LEU A 59 -3.61 -0.52 -10.80
C LEU A 59 -4.83 0.19 -10.18
N ARG A 60 -5.93 0.31 -10.94
CA ARG A 60 -7.17 0.88 -10.42
C ARG A 60 -7.75 0.04 -9.30
N ALA A 61 -7.76 -1.29 -9.47
CA ALA A 61 -8.22 -2.21 -8.44
C ALA A 61 -7.34 -2.20 -7.17
N ASP A 62 -6.02 -2.19 -7.33
CA ASP A 62 -5.08 -2.15 -6.19
C ASP A 62 -5.16 -0.81 -5.43
N ARG A 63 -5.26 0.31 -6.15
CA ARG A 63 -5.46 1.64 -5.54
C ARG A 63 -6.79 1.74 -4.80
N ALA A 64 -7.87 1.20 -5.39
CA ALA A 64 -9.17 1.16 -4.73
C ALA A 64 -9.12 0.34 -3.43
N ARG A 65 -8.45 -0.83 -3.44
CA ARG A 65 -8.24 -1.64 -2.23
C ARG A 65 -7.44 -0.90 -1.15
N GLN A 66 -6.34 -0.25 -1.53
CA GLN A 66 -5.52 0.53 -0.58
C GLN A 66 -6.31 1.67 0.08
N LEU A 67 -7.18 2.36 -0.66
CA LEU A 67 -8.07 3.38 -0.10
C LEU A 67 -9.03 2.77 0.93
N THR A 68 -9.67 1.65 0.59
CA THR A 68 -10.58 0.96 1.53
C THR A 68 -9.88 0.43 2.78
N ASP A 69 -8.63 -0.01 2.66
CA ASP A 69 -7.85 -0.50 3.81
C ASP A 69 -7.42 0.65 4.73
N ALA A 70 -7.10 1.82 4.18
CA ALA A 70 -6.79 3.01 4.96
C ALA A 70 -8.02 3.51 5.76
N GLU A 71 -9.21 3.44 5.18
CA GLU A 71 -10.46 3.78 5.86
C GLU A 71 -10.76 2.81 7.02
N LYS A 72 -10.62 1.50 6.78
CA LYS A 72 -10.76 0.49 7.84
C LYS A 72 -9.75 0.68 8.97
N LEU A 73 -8.50 1.02 8.64
CA LEU A 73 -7.46 1.26 9.64
C LEU A 73 -7.82 2.45 10.54
N ARG A 74 -8.36 3.53 9.97
CA ARG A 74 -8.82 4.69 10.75
C ARG A 74 -9.98 4.32 11.69
N GLN A 75 -10.95 3.57 11.21
CA GLN A 75 -12.07 3.11 12.03
C GLN A 75 -11.59 2.24 13.19
N LEU A 76 -10.72 1.26 12.90
CA LEU A 76 -10.16 0.39 13.94
C LEU A 76 -9.33 1.17 14.96
N GLN A 77 -8.54 2.16 14.55
CA GLN A 77 -7.78 3.01 15.48
C GLN A 77 -8.70 3.80 16.40
N GLN A 78 -9.80 4.35 15.88
CA GLN A 78 -10.77 5.09 16.67
C GLN A 78 -11.50 4.20 17.68
N GLU A 79 -11.90 3.00 17.27
CA GLU A 79 -12.52 2.03 18.15
C GLU A 79 -11.55 1.57 19.26
N ASN A 80 -10.28 1.33 18.91
CA ASN A 80 -9.26 0.96 19.88
C ASN A 80 -9.00 2.06 20.91
N ALA A 81 -9.04 3.33 20.48
CA ALA A 81 -8.92 4.47 21.39
C ALA A 81 -10.08 4.53 22.38
N ARG A 82 -11.32 4.41 21.88
CA ARG A 82 -12.53 4.39 22.72
C ARG A 82 -12.51 3.23 23.72
N LEU A 83 -12.17 2.03 23.27
CA LEU A 83 -12.09 0.85 24.15
C LEU A 83 -11.03 1.01 25.25
N LYS A 84 -9.90 1.67 24.94
CA LYS A 84 -8.88 1.97 25.96
C LYS A 84 -9.38 2.96 27.00
N GLU A 85 -10.11 4.00 26.58
CA GLU A 85 -10.73 4.95 27.50
C GLU A 85 -11.75 4.26 28.41
N GLU A 86 -12.64 3.43 27.85
CA GLU A 86 -13.63 2.66 28.62
C GLU A 86 -12.93 1.73 29.63
N ARG A 87 -11.87 1.03 29.22
CA ARG A 87 -11.07 0.19 30.13
C ARG A 87 -10.41 1.00 31.25
N ASP A 88 -9.91 2.20 30.95
CA ASP A 88 -9.26 3.06 31.93
C ASP A 88 -10.24 3.63 32.94
N ILE A 89 -11.45 4.00 32.49
CA ILE A 89 -12.54 4.41 33.38
C ILE A 89 -12.92 3.26 34.31
N LEU A 90 -13.15 2.06 33.77
CA LEU A 90 -13.50 0.88 34.56
C LEU A 90 -12.40 0.51 35.55
N ARG A 91 -11.13 0.57 35.15
CA ARG A 91 -9.99 0.31 36.05
C ARG A 91 -9.91 1.35 37.16
N LYS A 92 -10.13 2.63 36.87
CA LYS A 92 -10.17 3.69 37.89
C LYS A 92 -11.33 3.48 38.87
N ALA A 93 -12.52 3.15 38.37
CA ALA A 93 -13.67 2.84 39.20
C ALA A 93 -13.41 1.62 40.10
N ALA A 94 -12.89 0.53 39.55
CA ALA A 94 -12.53 -0.66 40.33
C ALA A 94 -11.51 -0.34 41.44
N LYS A 95 -10.50 0.48 41.14
CA LYS A 95 -9.54 0.94 42.15
C LYS A 95 -10.22 1.75 43.27
N TYR A 96 -11.08 2.69 42.90
CA TYR A 96 -11.83 3.52 43.85
C TYR A 96 -12.69 2.65 44.79
N PHE A 97 -13.43 1.67 44.24
CA PHE A 97 -14.22 0.73 45.05
C PHE A 97 -13.35 -0.14 45.97
N MET A 98 -12.17 -0.58 45.53
CA MET A 98 -11.25 -1.33 46.40
C MET A 98 -10.70 -0.49 47.57
N GLU A 99 -10.46 0.79 47.36
CA GLU A 99 -10.01 1.72 48.41
C GLU A 99 -11.14 2.05 49.41
N GLU A 100 -12.41 2.14 48.98
CA GLU A 100 -13.57 2.40 49.86
C GLU A 100 -14.06 1.18 50.65
N THR A 101 -13.84 -0.04 50.16
CA THR A 101 -14.34 -1.28 50.83
C THR A 101 -13.33 -1.84 51.86
N ASN A 102 -12.22 -1.15 52.10
CA ASN A 102 -11.19 -1.56 53.05
C ASN A 102 -11.52 -0.96 54.45
N TRP A 103 -12.42 -1.62 55.18
CA TRP A 103 -12.69 -1.42 56.61
C TRP A 103 -12.44 -2.71 57.40
#